data_AF-A0A224YDW0-F1
#
_entry.id   AF-A0A224YDW0-F1
#
_cell.length_a   1.000
_cell.length_b   1.000
_cell.length_c   1.000
_cell.angle_alpha   90.00
_cell.angle_beta   90.00
_cell.angle_gamma   90.00
#
_symmetry.space_group_name_H-M   'P 1'
#
loop_
_entity.id
_entity.type
_entity.pdbx_description
1 polymer ?
#
loop_
_entity_poly.entity_id
_entity_poly.type
_entity_poly.pdbx_seq_one_letter_code
_entity_poly.pdbx_strand_id
1 'polypeptide(L)'
;MKLLVLSLALVLALSDVQGNPAKKPEWANEAKYGAHQNSWESIKADKDTPYLLTKATYDKDLVWGNNFTCLSVKATGVNEEEKSINATIKYTNQDKKEYQYSYEKVRAVYEFDYTQNPNAILYETKDGHKFKDVLAYSGGNCDIYYVLPSDELPDGGYELWTVDLTTSNTCTEKFESYAKGMNVRDVFTHGCEKI
;
A
#
# COMPACT_ATOMS: atom_id res chain seq x y z
N MET A 1 5.25 -48.83 38.36
CA MET A 1 5.80 -47.47 38.14
C MET A 1 5.71 -47.18 36.65
N LYS A 2 4.84 -46.24 36.23
CA LYS A 2 4.63 -45.86 34.83
C LYS A 2 5.69 -44.82 34.44
N LEU A 3 6.48 -45.09 33.40
CA LEU A 3 7.41 -44.12 32.82
C LEU A 3 6.61 -43.04 32.07
N LEU A 4 6.76 -41.79 32.50
CA LEU A 4 6.30 -40.61 31.76
C LEU A 4 7.39 -40.20 30.77
N VAL A 5 7.10 -40.36 29.49
CA VAL A 5 7.90 -39.81 28.39
C VAL A 5 7.56 -38.32 28.28
N LEU A 6 8.50 -37.44 28.64
CA LEU A 6 8.38 -36.01 28.37
C LEU A 6 8.66 -35.76 26.88
N SER A 7 7.62 -35.46 26.11
CA SER A 7 7.75 -34.91 24.75
C SER A 7 7.97 -33.40 24.84
N LEU A 8 9.17 -32.96 24.48
CA LEU A 8 9.52 -31.54 24.34
C LEU A 8 8.99 -31.06 22.98
N ALA A 9 7.85 -30.37 22.98
CA ALA A 9 7.35 -29.69 21.79
C ALA A 9 8.09 -28.35 21.65
N LEU A 10 9.00 -28.27 20.68
CA LEU A 10 9.69 -27.05 20.31
C LEU A 10 8.72 -26.18 19.48
N VAL A 11 8.06 -25.21 20.13
CA VAL A 11 7.26 -24.20 19.44
C VAL A 11 8.23 -23.20 18.82
N LEU A 12 8.38 -23.25 17.49
CA LEU A 12 9.02 -22.19 16.72
C LEU A 12 8.16 -20.93 16.83
N ALA A 13 8.57 -19.98 17.65
CA ALA A 13 8.01 -18.64 17.65
C ALA A 13 8.37 -17.97 16.32
N LEU A 14 7.39 -17.83 15.44
CA LEU A 14 7.44 -16.84 14.36
C LEU A 14 7.50 -15.48 15.04
N SER A 15 8.62 -14.80 14.90
CA SER A 15 8.78 -13.41 15.29
C SER A 15 7.90 -12.55 14.39
N ASP A 16 6.66 -12.32 14.81
CA ASP A 16 5.88 -11.19 14.33
C ASP A 16 6.68 -9.93 14.62
N VAL A 17 6.97 -9.15 13.58
CA VAL A 17 7.57 -7.83 13.68
C VAL A 17 6.54 -6.94 14.40
N GLN A 18 6.57 -6.95 15.73
CA GLN A 18 5.81 -6.03 16.57
C GLN A 18 6.54 -4.69 16.58
N GLY A 19 6.37 -3.92 15.50
CA GLY A 19 6.39 -2.46 15.62
C GLY A 19 5.28 -2.02 16.57
N ASN A 20 5.43 -0.88 17.24
CA ASN A 20 4.35 -0.31 18.05
C ASN A 20 3.05 -0.28 17.22
N PRO A 21 1.90 -0.73 17.77
CA PRO A 21 0.66 -0.74 17.02
C PRO A 21 0.37 0.69 16.56
N ALA A 22 0.31 0.88 15.25
CA ALA A 22 0.01 2.17 14.65
C ALA A 22 -1.30 2.70 15.26
N LYS A 23 -1.29 3.95 15.73
CA LYS A 23 -2.50 4.56 16.27
C LYS A 23 -3.56 4.55 15.18
N LYS A 24 -4.68 3.86 15.44
CA LYS A 24 -5.82 3.78 14.51
C LYS A 24 -6.30 5.19 14.13
N PRO A 25 -6.22 5.57 12.84
CA PRO A 25 -6.67 6.88 12.37
C PRO A 25 -8.19 7.05 12.49
N GLU A 26 -8.69 8.29 12.58
CA GLU A 26 -10.14 8.54 12.70
C GLU A 26 -10.95 8.04 11.49
N TRP A 27 -10.34 8.02 10.30
CA TRP A 27 -10.96 7.50 9.08
C TRP A 27 -11.00 5.96 9.05
N ALA A 28 -10.28 5.27 9.93
CA ALA A 28 -10.34 3.81 10.06
C ALA A 28 -11.59 3.40 10.88
N ASN A 29 -12.77 3.62 10.30
CA ASN A 29 -14.05 3.25 10.87
C ASN A 29 -14.91 2.57 9.81
N GLU A 30 -14.99 1.25 9.87
CA GLU A 30 -15.66 0.42 8.86
C GLU A 30 -17.15 0.78 8.73
N ALA A 31 -17.85 1.04 9.83
CA ALA A 31 -19.27 1.39 9.80
C ALA A 31 -19.55 2.74 9.12
N LYS A 32 -18.61 3.69 9.22
CA LYS A 32 -18.78 5.04 8.65
C LYS A 32 -18.19 5.19 7.26
N TYR A 33 -17.05 4.54 7.00
CA TYR A 33 -16.25 4.77 5.79
C TYR A 33 -15.99 3.51 4.96
N GLY A 34 -16.40 2.32 5.43
CA GLY A 34 -16.09 1.03 4.79
C GLY A 34 -16.55 0.91 3.34
N ALA A 35 -17.61 1.62 2.95
CA ALA A 35 -18.08 1.68 1.56
C ALA A 35 -17.05 2.27 0.58
N HIS A 36 -16.04 3.00 1.08
CA HIS A 36 -14.96 3.60 0.31
C HIS A 36 -13.61 2.95 0.61
N GLN A 37 -13.57 1.79 1.24
CA GLN A 37 -12.34 1.18 1.76
C GLN A 37 -12.27 -0.30 1.43
N ASN A 38 -12.79 -0.71 0.28
CA ASN A 38 -12.64 -2.06 -0.23
C ASN A 38 -11.35 -2.18 -1.05
N SER A 39 -10.26 -2.61 -0.41
CA SER A 39 -8.95 -2.69 -1.04
C SER A 39 -8.88 -3.74 -2.15
N TRP A 40 -9.75 -4.75 -2.13
CA TRP A 40 -9.82 -5.72 -3.22
C TRP A 40 -10.36 -5.11 -4.51
N GLU A 41 -11.40 -4.27 -4.42
CA GLU A 41 -11.94 -3.56 -5.59
C GLU A 41 -10.92 -2.58 -6.17
N SER A 42 -10.20 -1.86 -5.31
CA SER A 42 -9.13 -0.93 -5.72
C SER A 42 -8.02 -1.66 -6.50
N ILE A 43 -7.33 -2.64 -5.91
CA ILE A 43 -6.19 -3.29 -6.61
C ILE A 43 -6.62 -4.12 -7.82
N LYS A 44 -7.87 -4.59 -7.86
CA LYS A 44 -8.37 -5.30 -9.04
C LYS A 44 -8.52 -4.36 -10.25
N ALA A 45 -8.76 -3.07 -10.03
CA ALA A 45 -8.88 -2.07 -11.09
C ALA A 45 -7.55 -1.85 -11.85
N ASP A 46 -6.41 -2.13 -11.22
CA ASP A 46 -5.07 -2.04 -11.83
C ASP A 46 -4.90 -2.96 -13.04
N LYS A 47 -5.78 -3.96 -13.21
CA LYS A 47 -5.78 -4.86 -14.38
C LYS A 47 -6.14 -4.10 -15.66
N ASP A 48 -7.11 -3.20 -15.57
CA ASP A 48 -7.71 -2.55 -16.74
C ASP A 48 -7.05 -1.20 -17.02
N THR A 49 -6.68 -0.47 -15.96
CA THR A 49 -6.11 0.87 -16.06
C THR A 49 -4.91 1.02 -15.14
N PRO A 50 -3.74 1.52 -15.62
CA PRO A 50 -2.62 1.83 -14.75
C PRO A 50 -2.96 2.95 -13.77
N TYR A 51 -2.58 2.77 -12.51
CA TYR A 51 -2.66 3.81 -11.48
C TYR A 51 -1.33 4.52 -11.33
N LEU A 52 -1.39 5.81 -11.04
CA LEU A 52 -0.25 6.73 -10.95
C LEU A 52 -0.16 7.24 -9.51
N LEU A 53 0.98 7.07 -8.86
CA LEU A 53 1.22 7.73 -7.58
C LEU A 53 1.51 9.20 -7.86
N THR A 54 0.52 10.06 -7.70
CA THR A 54 0.63 11.48 -8.06
C THR A 54 1.26 12.31 -6.95
N LYS A 55 0.92 12.00 -5.69
CA LYS A 55 1.46 12.70 -4.51
C LYS A 55 1.80 11.71 -3.40
N ALA A 56 2.81 12.06 -2.62
CA ALA A 56 3.16 11.34 -1.40
C ALA A 56 3.58 12.32 -0.30
N THR A 57 3.56 11.89 0.96
CA THR A 57 4.07 12.66 2.11
C THR A 57 5.45 12.23 2.57
N TYR A 58 6.12 11.38 1.80
CA TYR A 58 7.42 10.81 2.11
C TYR A 58 8.21 10.61 0.80
N ASP A 59 9.53 10.49 0.91
CA ASP A 59 10.45 10.46 -0.24
C ASP A 59 11.38 9.25 -0.27
N LYS A 60 11.34 8.38 0.74
CA LYS A 60 12.13 7.17 0.81
C LYS A 60 11.23 5.94 0.92
N ASP A 61 11.49 4.97 0.06
CA ASP A 61 10.87 3.64 0.11
C ASP A 61 11.95 2.55 -0.03
N LEU A 62 11.73 1.38 0.58
CA LEU A 62 12.69 0.28 0.57
C LEU A 62 12.90 -0.29 -0.84
N VAL A 63 11.86 -0.33 -1.67
CA VAL A 63 11.89 -0.88 -3.03
C VAL A 63 12.22 0.20 -4.05
N TRP A 64 11.57 1.37 -3.95
CA TRP A 64 11.66 2.42 -4.96
C TRP A 64 12.87 3.34 -4.74
N GLY A 65 13.46 3.32 -3.54
CA GLY A 65 14.66 4.07 -3.18
C GLY A 65 14.38 5.51 -2.77
N ASN A 66 15.44 6.29 -2.64
CA ASN A 66 15.36 7.70 -2.22
C ASN A 66 14.89 8.61 -3.37
N ASN A 67 14.06 9.58 -3.03
CA ASN A 67 13.43 10.54 -3.93
C ASN A 67 12.81 9.85 -5.16
N PHE A 68 12.01 8.81 -4.93
CA PHE A 68 11.33 8.09 -5.99
C PHE A 68 10.35 9.01 -6.75
N THR A 69 10.26 8.85 -8.06
CA THR A 69 9.39 9.64 -8.95
C THR A 69 8.84 8.77 -10.07
N CYS A 70 7.87 9.31 -10.82
CA CYS A 70 7.28 8.66 -11.99
C CYS A 70 6.76 7.26 -11.73
N LEU A 71 6.11 7.09 -10.58
CA LEU A 71 5.68 5.79 -10.10
C LEU A 71 4.28 5.43 -10.61
N SER A 72 4.17 4.29 -11.28
CA SER A 72 2.89 3.77 -11.81
C SER A 72 2.81 2.26 -11.67
N VAL A 73 1.61 1.74 -11.44
CA VAL A 73 1.34 0.32 -11.22
C VAL A 73 0.32 -0.21 -12.23
N LYS A 74 0.51 -1.46 -12.64
CA LYS A 74 -0.46 -2.22 -13.44
C LYS A 74 -0.46 -3.70 -13.04
N ALA A 75 -1.63 -4.29 -12.91
CA ALA A 75 -1.76 -5.71 -12.65
C ALA A 75 -1.51 -6.53 -13.93
N THR A 76 -0.69 -7.57 -13.81
CA THR A 76 -0.37 -8.55 -14.85
C THR A 76 -1.11 -9.88 -14.66
N GLY A 77 -1.67 -10.11 -13.47
CA GLY A 77 -2.47 -11.29 -13.13
C GLY A 77 -3.39 -10.99 -11.97
N VAL A 78 -4.54 -11.66 -11.93
CA VAL A 78 -5.57 -11.50 -10.90
C VAL A 78 -5.96 -12.89 -10.40
N ASN A 79 -5.97 -13.07 -9.08
CA ASN A 79 -6.45 -14.26 -8.41
C ASN A 79 -7.62 -13.88 -7.49
N GLU A 80 -8.83 -14.23 -7.88
CA GLU A 80 -10.07 -13.91 -7.15
C GLU A 80 -10.18 -14.65 -5.81
N GLU A 81 -9.69 -15.89 -5.75
CA GLU A 81 -9.78 -16.71 -4.53
C GLU A 81 -8.88 -16.15 -3.42
N GLU A 82 -7.64 -15.79 -3.77
CA GLU A 82 -6.70 -15.18 -2.83
C GLU A 82 -6.88 -13.66 -2.66
N LYS A 83 -7.82 -13.05 -3.40
CA LYS A 83 -7.96 -11.58 -3.53
C LYS A 83 -6.61 -10.90 -3.74
N SER A 84 -5.87 -11.36 -4.74
CA SER A 84 -4.53 -10.88 -5.02
C SER A 84 -4.27 -10.58 -6.48
N ILE A 85 -3.29 -9.72 -6.72
CA ILE A 85 -2.75 -9.43 -8.04
C ILE A 85 -1.24 -9.67 -8.08
N ASN A 86 -0.73 -9.96 -9.27
CA ASN A 86 0.68 -9.73 -9.58
C ASN A 86 0.78 -8.35 -10.22
N ALA A 87 1.58 -7.46 -9.65
CA ALA A 87 1.75 -6.09 -10.11
C ALA A 87 3.13 -5.90 -10.74
N THR A 88 3.19 -5.13 -11.83
CA THR A 88 4.42 -4.51 -12.30
C THR A 88 4.36 -3.04 -11.94
N ILE A 89 5.40 -2.55 -11.26
CA ILE A 89 5.51 -1.15 -10.84
C ILE A 89 6.70 -0.55 -11.58
N LYS A 90 6.48 0.56 -12.28
CA LYS A 90 7.49 1.35 -13.00
C LYS A 90 7.79 2.61 -12.21
N TYR A 91 9.06 2.96 -12.03
CA TYR A 91 9.48 4.14 -11.28
C TYR A 91 10.86 4.65 -11.71
N THR A 92 11.25 5.83 -11.23
CA THR A 92 12.63 6.34 -11.24
C THR A 92 13.01 6.79 -9.83
N ASN A 93 14.30 7.02 -9.56
CA ASN A 93 14.74 7.54 -8.27
C ASN A 93 15.99 8.43 -8.39
N GLN A 94 16.53 8.87 -7.24
CA GLN A 94 17.69 9.75 -7.22
C GLN A 94 18.92 9.09 -7.87
N ASP A 95 19.15 7.81 -7.59
CA ASP A 95 20.36 7.08 -7.96
C ASP A 95 20.34 6.63 -9.42
N LYS A 96 19.15 6.33 -9.96
CA LYS A 96 18.94 5.86 -11.33
C LYS A 96 17.91 6.74 -12.04
N LYS A 97 18.39 7.49 -13.04
CA LYS A 97 17.54 8.34 -13.89
C LYS A 97 16.75 7.57 -14.96
N GLU A 98 17.14 6.33 -15.24
CA GLU A 98 16.40 5.43 -16.12
C GLU A 98 15.24 4.76 -15.38
N TYR A 99 14.17 4.43 -16.11
CA TYR A 99 13.05 3.68 -15.55
C TYR A 99 13.49 2.32 -15.00
N GLN A 100 13.12 2.09 -13.75
CA GLN A 100 13.26 0.82 -13.03
C GLN A 100 11.90 0.14 -12.94
N TYR A 101 11.93 -1.16 -12.65
CA TYR A 101 10.74 -1.98 -12.48
C TYR A 101 10.85 -2.87 -11.25
N SER A 102 9.82 -2.91 -10.43
CA SER A 102 9.60 -3.97 -9.43
C SER A 102 8.42 -4.85 -9.82
N TYR A 103 8.43 -6.06 -9.29
CA TYR A 103 7.42 -7.09 -9.55
C TYR A 103 6.99 -7.66 -8.21
N GLU A 104 5.74 -7.44 -7.87
CA GLU A 104 5.25 -7.64 -6.51
C GLU A 104 3.93 -8.40 -6.54
N LYS A 105 3.72 -9.26 -5.54
CA LYS A 105 2.41 -9.84 -5.28
C LYS A 105 1.70 -8.95 -4.27
N VAL A 106 0.52 -8.46 -4.61
CA VAL A 106 -0.28 -7.58 -3.75
C VAL A 106 -1.56 -8.31 -3.36
N ARG A 107 -1.83 -8.45 -2.06
CA ARG A 107 -3.04 -9.12 -1.56
C ARG A 107 -3.90 -8.15 -0.77
N ALA A 108 -5.20 -8.20 -0.98
CA ALA A 108 -6.15 -7.48 -0.12
C ALA A 108 -6.25 -8.20 1.24
N VAL A 109 -6.05 -7.45 2.33
CA VAL A 109 -6.04 -7.95 3.71
C VAL A 109 -6.86 -7.04 4.62
N TYR A 110 -7.14 -7.49 5.84
CA TYR A 110 -7.86 -6.73 6.86
C TYR A 110 -6.88 -6.04 7.81
N GLU A 111 -7.20 -4.81 8.22
CA GLU A 111 -6.45 -4.03 9.18
C GLU A 111 -7.41 -3.18 10.04
N PHE A 112 -7.00 -2.83 11.26
CA PHE A 112 -7.81 -2.04 12.20
C PHE A 112 -9.20 -2.63 12.53
N ASP A 113 -9.27 -3.95 12.71
CA ASP A 113 -10.48 -4.70 13.09
C ASP A 113 -11.62 -4.68 12.05
N TYR A 114 -11.31 -4.42 10.78
CA TYR A 114 -12.29 -4.53 9.69
C TYR A 114 -12.69 -6.00 9.48
N THR A 115 -13.93 -6.23 9.07
CA THR A 115 -14.51 -7.59 8.98
C THR A 115 -15.37 -7.83 7.74
N GLN A 116 -15.93 -6.79 7.14
CA GLN A 116 -16.85 -6.89 6.01
C GLN A 116 -16.10 -6.96 4.69
N ASN A 117 -15.12 -6.06 4.50
CA ASN A 117 -14.27 -6.02 3.32
C ASN A 117 -12.80 -5.83 3.74
N PRO A 118 -11.84 -6.41 3.00
CA PRO A 118 -10.44 -6.06 3.21
C PRO A 118 -10.26 -4.56 2.92
N ASN A 119 -9.50 -3.88 3.77
CA ASN A 119 -9.25 -2.44 3.72
C ASN A 119 -7.77 -2.10 3.65
N ALA A 120 -6.91 -3.09 3.59
CA ALA A 120 -5.48 -2.91 3.46
C ALA A 120 -4.95 -3.79 2.33
N ILE A 121 -3.71 -3.53 1.94
CA ILE A 121 -2.98 -4.31 0.96
C ILE A 121 -1.66 -4.75 1.57
N LEU A 122 -1.28 -5.99 1.28
CA LEU A 122 0.00 -6.57 1.65
C LEU A 122 0.81 -6.76 0.38
N TYR A 123 1.86 -5.97 0.24
CA TYR A 123 2.89 -6.15 -0.78
C TYR A 123 3.84 -7.28 -0.36
N GLU A 124 4.25 -8.08 -1.33
CA GLU A 124 5.30 -9.08 -1.18
C GLU A 124 6.23 -9.01 -2.40
N THR A 125 7.47 -8.63 -2.15
CA THR A 125 8.51 -8.52 -3.17
C THR A 125 9.11 -9.89 -3.49
N LYS A 126 9.83 -9.99 -4.62
CA LYS A 126 10.49 -11.25 -5.03
C LYS A 126 11.54 -11.77 -4.04
N ASP A 127 12.20 -10.86 -3.32
CA ASP A 127 13.17 -11.15 -2.26
C ASP A 127 12.52 -11.36 -0.88
N GLY A 128 11.18 -11.32 -0.80
CA GLY A 128 10.41 -11.73 0.37
C GLY A 128 10.15 -10.62 1.39
N HIS A 129 10.47 -9.37 1.07
CA HIS A 129 10.04 -8.23 1.89
C HIS A 129 8.52 -8.07 1.82
N LYS A 130 7.94 -7.62 2.94
CA LYS A 130 6.50 -7.45 3.09
C LYS A 130 6.19 -6.09 3.70
N PHE A 131 5.26 -5.39 3.06
CA PHE A 131 4.82 -4.06 3.48
C PHE A 131 3.30 -4.01 3.43
N LYS A 132 2.72 -3.22 4.33
CA LYS A 132 1.27 -3.15 4.46
C LYS A 132 0.83 -1.71 4.51
N ASP A 133 -0.06 -1.38 3.58
CA ASP A 133 -0.67 -0.06 3.49
C ASP A 133 -2.19 -0.19 3.61
N VAL A 134 -2.82 0.82 4.19
CA VAL A 134 -4.24 0.80 4.50
C VAL A 134 -4.97 1.77 3.58
N LEU A 135 -6.00 1.30 2.88
CA LEU A 135 -6.84 2.13 2.04
C LEU A 135 -7.67 3.07 2.92
N ALA A 136 -7.25 4.32 3.00
CA ALA A 136 -7.92 5.36 3.77
C ALA A 136 -9.21 5.82 3.07
N TYR A 137 -9.21 5.87 1.73
CA TYR A 137 -10.36 6.22 0.92
C TYR A 137 -10.15 5.82 -0.54
N SER A 138 -11.21 5.36 -1.21
CA SER A 138 -11.27 5.16 -2.65
C SER A 138 -12.47 5.91 -3.25
N GLY A 139 -12.20 6.60 -4.37
CA GLY A 139 -13.20 7.21 -5.24
C GLY A 139 -13.48 6.39 -6.50
N GLY A 140 -12.90 5.19 -6.63
CA GLY A 140 -13.05 4.30 -7.78
C GLY A 140 -12.11 4.59 -8.96
N ASN A 141 -11.74 5.86 -9.20
CA ASN A 141 -10.68 6.26 -10.15
C ASN A 141 -9.45 6.87 -9.45
N CYS A 142 -9.44 6.80 -8.13
CA CYS A 142 -8.41 7.31 -7.26
C CYS A 142 -8.47 6.60 -5.91
N ASP A 143 -7.30 6.46 -5.30
CA ASP A 143 -7.13 5.81 -4.01
C ASP A 143 -6.19 6.65 -3.14
N ILE A 144 -6.47 6.64 -1.84
CA ILE A 144 -5.60 7.20 -0.81
C ILE A 144 -5.17 6.07 0.08
N TYR A 145 -3.88 5.73 0.03
CA TYR A 145 -3.27 4.75 0.92
C TYR A 145 -2.55 5.46 2.06
N TYR A 146 -2.68 4.89 3.25
CA TYR A 146 -1.91 5.22 4.43
C TYR A 146 -0.82 4.18 4.61
N VAL A 147 0.43 4.62 4.48
CA VAL A 147 1.62 3.82 4.72
C VAL A 147 1.83 3.75 6.22
N LEU A 148 1.82 2.54 6.76
CA LEU A 148 1.96 2.33 8.21
C LEU A 148 3.36 2.75 8.69
N PRO A 149 3.46 3.28 9.93
CA PRO A 149 4.74 3.51 10.59
C PRO A 149 5.68 2.30 10.53
N SER A 150 6.94 2.55 10.22
CA SER A 150 8.02 1.55 10.14
C SER A 150 9.34 2.12 10.64
N ASP A 151 10.38 1.30 10.74
CA ASP A 151 11.72 1.77 11.11
C ASP A 151 12.28 2.80 10.10
N GLU A 152 11.87 2.72 8.83
CA GLU A 152 12.31 3.65 7.79
C GLU A 152 11.40 4.88 7.65
N LEU A 153 10.14 4.75 8.05
CA LEU A 153 9.14 5.82 8.04
C LEU A 153 8.39 5.87 9.38
N PRO A 154 9.01 6.42 10.44
CA PRO A 154 8.49 6.31 11.82
C PRO A 154 7.12 6.91 12.07
N ASP A 155 6.74 7.92 11.28
CA ASP A 155 5.45 8.60 11.39
C ASP A 155 4.40 8.06 10.40
N GLY A 156 4.77 7.08 9.56
CA GLY A 156 3.97 6.66 8.41
C GLY A 156 3.85 7.75 7.34
N GLY A 157 2.94 7.56 6.39
CA GLY A 157 2.77 8.48 5.27
C GLY A 157 1.43 8.29 4.56
N TYR A 158 1.14 9.19 3.62
CA TYR A 158 0.02 9.05 2.72
C TYR A 158 0.47 9.09 1.27
N GLU A 159 -0.29 8.39 0.45
CA GLU A 159 -0.13 8.29 -0.99
C GLU A 159 -1.45 8.63 -1.68
N LEU A 160 -1.37 9.39 -2.76
CA LEU A 160 -2.51 9.66 -3.64
C LEU A 160 -2.28 9.00 -4.99
N TRP A 161 -3.05 7.96 -5.27
CA TRP A 161 -3.05 7.23 -6.52
C TRP A 161 -4.23 7.65 -7.40
N THR A 162 -4.00 7.86 -8.69
CA THR A 162 -5.05 8.24 -9.64
C THR A 162 -4.83 7.58 -11.01
N VAL A 163 -5.90 7.40 -11.78
CA VAL A 163 -5.78 6.89 -13.17
C VAL A 163 -5.21 7.92 -14.17
N ASP A 164 -5.37 9.21 -13.86
CA ASP A 164 -4.82 10.31 -14.64
C ASP A 164 -4.47 11.54 -13.78
N LEU A 165 -3.73 12.48 -14.37
CA LEU A 165 -3.28 13.72 -13.71
C LEU A 165 -4.33 14.83 -13.69
N THR A 166 -5.42 14.67 -14.44
CA THR A 166 -6.52 15.62 -14.54
C THR A 166 -7.64 15.32 -13.57
N THR A 167 -7.54 14.23 -12.80
CA THR A 167 -8.56 13.78 -11.86
C THR A 167 -8.57 14.71 -10.64
N SER A 168 -9.12 15.91 -10.80
CA SER A 168 -9.55 16.76 -9.69
C SER A 168 -10.82 16.14 -9.13
N ASN A 169 -10.70 15.54 -7.95
CA ASN A 169 -11.74 14.73 -7.34
C ASN A 169 -11.73 14.88 -5.83
N THR A 170 -12.73 14.28 -5.21
CA THR A 170 -12.86 14.12 -3.76
C THR A 170 -11.64 13.45 -3.12
N CYS A 171 -10.82 12.68 -3.85
CA CYS A 171 -9.58 12.13 -3.31
C CYS A 171 -8.52 13.21 -3.07
N THR A 172 -8.40 14.23 -3.92
CA THR A 172 -7.42 15.32 -3.68
C THR A 172 -7.74 16.06 -2.39
N GLU A 173 -9.01 16.46 -2.20
CA GLU A 173 -9.47 17.14 -0.99
C GLU A 173 -9.29 16.28 0.28
N LYS A 174 -9.61 14.98 0.19
CA LYS A 174 -9.42 14.03 1.29
C LYS A 174 -7.95 13.80 1.60
N PHE A 175 -7.10 13.69 0.57
CA PHE A 175 -5.67 13.52 0.74
C PHE A 175 -5.08 14.73 1.46
N GLU A 176 -5.41 15.94 1.03
CA GLU A 176 -4.98 17.18 1.69
C GLU A 176 -5.46 17.25 3.15
N SER A 177 -6.68 16.76 3.43
CA SER A 177 -7.20 16.68 4.80
C SER A 177 -6.46 15.64 5.65
N TYR A 178 -6.14 14.47 5.10
CA TYR A 178 -5.48 13.38 5.84
C TYR A 178 -3.98 13.65 6.04
N ALA A 179 -3.34 14.26 5.05
CA ALA A 179 -1.94 14.66 5.06
C ALA A 179 -1.69 16.03 5.73
N LYS A 180 -2.69 16.61 6.39
CA LYS A 180 -2.60 17.96 6.96
C LYS A 180 -1.42 18.07 7.94
N GLY A 181 -0.51 18.99 7.66
CA GLY A 181 0.69 19.23 8.47
C GLY A 181 1.90 18.38 8.07
N MET A 182 1.77 17.50 7.08
CA MET A 182 2.87 16.72 6.50
C MET A 182 3.46 17.44 5.28
N ASN A 183 4.70 17.10 4.93
CA ASN A 183 5.33 17.62 3.71
C ASN A 183 4.84 16.83 2.49
N VAL A 184 3.99 17.44 1.67
CA VAL A 184 3.46 16.84 0.44
C VAL A 184 4.38 17.13 -0.72
N ARG A 185 4.64 16.12 -1.56
CA ARG A 185 5.40 16.27 -2.81
C ARG A 185 4.69 15.59 -3.98
N ASP A 186 5.00 16.05 -5.18
CA ASP A 186 4.61 15.38 -6.41
C ASP A 186 5.53 14.18 -6.68
N VAL A 187 4.94 13.11 -7.23
CA VAL A 187 5.65 11.87 -7.56
C VAL A 187 5.55 11.59 -9.06
N PHE A 188 4.34 11.36 -9.58
CA PHE A 188 4.06 11.24 -11.02
C PHE A 188 3.57 12.58 -11.58
N THR A 189 4.21 13.06 -12.65
CA THR A 189 3.89 14.34 -13.30
C THR A 189 3.81 14.17 -14.83
N HIS A 190 3.48 15.24 -15.55
CA HIS A 190 3.38 15.22 -17.02
C HIS A 190 4.69 14.83 -17.74
N GLY A 191 5.85 14.92 -17.07
CA GLY A 191 7.12 14.47 -17.61
C GLY A 191 7.37 12.96 -17.50
N CYS A 192 6.48 12.24 -16.81
CA CYS A 192 6.60 10.80 -16.57
C CYS A 192 5.86 9.98 -17.65
N GLU A 193 6.38 8.79 -17.90
CA GLU A 193 5.80 7.81 -18.82
C GLU A 193 5.09 6.72 -18.01
N LYS A 194 3.83 6.47 -18.33
CA LYS A 194 3.04 5.39 -17.71
C LYS A 194 3.62 4.02 -18.08
N ILE A 195 3.20 2.99 -17.35
CA ILE A 195 3.43 1.58 -17.70
C ILE A 195 2.45 1.06 -18.75
#